data_AF-A0A194X7F5-F1
#
_entry.id   AF-A0A194X7F5-F1
#
_cell.length_a   1.000
_cell.length_b   1.000
_cell.length_c   1.000
_cell.angle_alpha   90.00
_cell.angle_beta   90.00
_cell.angle_gamma   90.00
#
_symmetry.space_group_name_H-M   'P 1'
#
loop_
_entity.id
_entity.type
_entity.pdbx_description
1 polymer ?
#
loop_
_entity_poly.entity_id
_entity_poly.type
_entity_poly.pdbx_seq_one_letter_code
_entity_poly.pdbx_strand_id
1 'polypeptide(L)'
;MILVFLVHQQKPALHKKTALWRKCKLQTFFAEKQHIRYFVVDNTKEAAGASDASTKSLDSGEADFFKLVDEDVAVAEADAKAEANIVHSFDSYRSTVILWLRRTGIEEHTRGLKKDEMHTSFAVPKNAESEPELFLMLEFLTFCYRVVYCGSHFTTADDDQRTPESCIQLTDAQEKAWEAAFQSAVEQDRPALRDTMSVLSMALICHEFRGNWYSSLLLSFCAMLSVKPYTKTWKEPGNYNSCLSSVIWVVQLIIFHTSACLEKAELGDTLERIEQYCGCLLSRRRSLGRTKHSGMWTRRS
;
A
#
# COMPACT_ATOMS: atom_id res chain seq x y z
N MET A 1 37.64 -9.60 -5.73
CA MET A 1 38.98 -9.67 -5.11
C MET A 1 39.24 -8.31 -4.50
N ILE A 2 39.33 -8.20 -3.17
CA ILE A 2 39.45 -6.91 -2.47
C ILE A 2 40.82 -6.88 -1.78
N LEU A 3 41.53 -5.75 -1.90
CA LEU A 3 42.79 -5.48 -1.21
C LEU A 3 42.46 -4.81 0.12
N VAL A 4 42.86 -5.44 1.24
CA VAL A 4 42.65 -4.89 2.60
C VAL A 4 43.98 -4.33 3.12
N PHE A 5 43.94 -3.09 3.62
CA PHE A 5 45.11 -2.42 4.19
C PHE A 5 45.51 -3.08 5.50
N LEU A 6 46.78 -3.41 5.67
CA LEU A 6 47.27 -4.14 6.84
C LEU A 6 47.30 -3.30 8.14
N VAL A 7 47.29 -1.97 8.04
CA VAL A 7 47.39 -1.06 9.19
C VAL A 7 46.64 0.24 8.89
N HIS A 8 45.55 0.54 9.60
CA HIS A 8 44.99 1.89 9.63
C HIS A 8 45.78 2.74 10.64
N GLN A 9 46.14 3.98 10.26
CA GLN A 9 46.78 5.02 11.09
C GLN A 9 48.32 5.03 11.28
N GLN A 10 49.14 4.69 10.27
CA GLN A 10 50.57 5.05 10.29
C GLN A 10 50.99 5.98 9.15
N LYS A 11 51.95 6.88 9.46
CA LYS A 11 52.45 7.90 8.53
C LYS A 11 53.20 7.28 7.34
N PRO A 12 53.06 7.82 6.11
CA PRO A 12 53.52 7.21 4.86
C PRO A 12 55.02 6.86 4.77
N ALA A 13 55.87 7.47 5.60
CA ALA A 13 57.32 7.38 5.51
C ALA A 13 57.93 6.04 5.99
N LEU A 14 57.16 5.20 6.70
CA LEU A 14 57.65 3.91 7.24
C LEU A 14 57.49 2.72 6.26
N HIS A 15 56.92 2.92 5.07
CA HIS A 15 56.39 1.85 4.22
C HIS A 15 57.35 1.23 3.18
N LYS A 16 58.67 1.42 3.29
CA LYS A 16 59.62 0.91 2.27
C LYS A 16 59.92 -0.60 2.31
N LYS A 17 59.44 -1.36 3.31
CA LYS A 17 59.87 -2.76 3.55
C LYS A 17 58.77 -3.83 3.55
N THR A 18 57.49 -3.48 3.49
CA THR A 18 56.40 -4.48 3.59
C THR A 18 55.26 -4.13 2.64
N ALA A 19 54.71 -5.14 1.96
CA ALA A 19 53.56 -4.98 1.08
C ALA A 19 52.37 -4.46 1.89
N LEU A 20 51.82 -3.30 1.48
CA LEU A 20 50.74 -2.59 2.18
C LEU A 20 49.39 -3.32 2.14
N TRP A 21 49.31 -4.35 1.32
CA TRP A 21 48.07 -5.03 0.99
C TRP A 21 48.31 -6.52 0.99
N ARG A 22 47.38 -7.27 1.59
CA ARG A 22 47.33 -8.72 1.47
C ARG A 22 46.05 -9.13 0.75
N LYS A 23 46.15 -10.20 -0.05
CA LYS A 23 44.99 -10.86 -0.63
C LYS A 23 44.29 -11.64 0.49
N CYS A 24 43.05 -11.27 0.82
CA CYS A 24 42.24 -11.97 1.82
C CYS A 24 41.03 -12.65 1.16
N LYS A 25 40.65 -13.82 1.70
CA LYS A 25 39.32 -14.39 1.46
C LYS A 25 38.39 -13.78 2.52
N LEU A 26 37.47 -12.94 2.06
CA LEU A 26 36.48 -12.30 2.93
C LEU A 26 35.21 -13.13 2.94
N GLN A 27 34.56 -13.21 4.09
CA GLN A 27 33.19 -13.67 4.22
C GLN A 27 32.33 -12.52 4.77
N THR A 28 31.04 -12.58 4.46
CA THR A 28 30.01 -11.69 5.00
C THR A 28 28.99 -12.56 5.72
N PHE A 29 28.44 -12.05 6.83
CA PHE A 29 27.34 -12.69 7.55
C PHE A 29 26.00 -12.46 6.85
N PHE A 30 25.83 -11.29 6.22
CA PHE A 30 24.57 -10.87 5.65
C PHE A 30 24.59 -10.93 4.12
N ALA A 31 23.49 -11.46 3.56
CA ALA A 31 23.24 -11.44 2.12
C ALA A 31 22.72 -10.07 1.63
N GLU A 32 22.19 -9.27 2.55
CA GLU A 32 21.63 -7.95 2.28
C GLU A 32 22.72 -6.89 2.13
N LYS A 33 22.56 -6.03 1.13
CA LYS A 33 23.66 -5.22 0.58
C LYS A 33 24.03 -3.98 1.41
N GLN A 34 23.20 -3.59 2.38
CA GLN A 34 23.34 -2.31 3.07
C GLN A 34 24.22 -2.39 4.34
N HIS A 35 24.36 -3.58 4.94
CA HIS A 35 25.08 -3.76 6.21
C HIS A 35 26.12 -4.89 6.08
N ILE A 36 27.09 -4.69 5.18
CA ILE A 36 28.12 -5.70 4.91
C ILE A 36 29.32 -5.47 5.83
N ARG A 37 29.50 -6.35 6.81
CA ARG A 37 30.75 -6.50 7.54
C ARG A 37 31.60 -7.61 6.94
N TYR A 38 32.84 -7.26 6.64
CA TYR A 38 33.84 -8.20 6.15
C TYR A 38 34.77 -8.60 7.30
N PHE A 39 35.00 -9.90 7.43
CA PHE A 39 36.04 -10.42 8.32
C PHE A 39 37.01 -11.31 7.53
N VAL A 40 38.24 -11.41 8.04
CA VAL A 40 39.30 -12.20 7.42
C VAL A 40 39.31 -13.58 8.04
N VAL A 41 39.16 -14.62 7.22
CA VAL A 41 39.32 -16.01 7.66
C VAL A 41 40.80 -16.39 7.59
N ASP A 42 41.38 -16.77 8.72
CA ASP A 42 42.77 -17.23 8.80
C ASP A 42 42.81 -18.75 8.66
N ASN A 43 43.08 -19.25 7.45
CA ASN A 43 43.11 -20.69 7.14
C ASN A 43 44.29 -21.43 7.79
N THR A 44 45.16 -20.73 8.54
CA THR A 44 46.39 -21.30 9.10
C THR A 44 46.16 -22.20 10.33
N LYS A 45 44.95 -22.26 10.89
CA LYS A 45 44.63 -23.06 12.08
C LYS A 45 43.94 -24.40 11.81
N GLU A 46 43.66 -24.76 10.56
CA GLU A 46 42.96 -26.03 10.24
C GLU A 46 43.83 -27.29 10.41
N ALA A 47 45.11 -27.18 10.77
CA ALA A 47 46.03 -28.32 10.88
C ALA A 47 46.43 -28.72 12.32
N ALA A 48 45.72 -28.25 13.36
CA ALA A 48 46.01 -28.69 14.73
C ALA A 48 44.73 -28.97 15.54
N GLY A 49 44.33 -30.25 15.53
CA GLY A 49 43.70 -30.91 16.68
C GLY A 49 42.28 -30.49 17.04
N ALA A 50 41.31 -31.23 16.54
CA ALA A 50 40.00 -31.34 17.17
C ALA A 50 40.12 -32.13 18.50
N SER A 51 40.39 -31.42 19.59
CA SER A 51 40.00 -31.83 20.94
C SER A 51 40.10 -30.63 21.87
N ASP A 52 38.97 -30.04 22.23
CA ASP A 52 38.44 -30.04 23.61
C ASP A 52 37.35 -28.95 23.69
N ALA A 53 36.11 -29.38 23.85
CA ALA A 53 34.97 -28.50 24.07
C ALA A 53 34.99 -28.05 25.54
N SER A 54 35.92 -27.15 25.87
CA SER A 54 35.97 -26.48 27.16
C SER A 54 35.41 -25.08 27.00
N THR A 55 34.43 -24.73 27.83
CA THR A 55 33.79 -23.42 27.98
C THR A 55 34.82 -22.35 28.31
N LYS A 56 35.58 -21.91 27.32
CA LYS A 56 36.38 -20.70 27.41
C LYS A 56 35.42 -19.51 27.41
N SER A 57 35.38 -18.82 28.55
CA SER A 57 34.91 -17.44 28.65
C SER A 57 35.42 -16.66 27.44
N LEU A 58 34.49 -16.05 26.70
CA LEU A 58 34.82 -15.19 25.57
C LEU A 58 35.87 -14.16 26.02
N ASP A 59 36.91 -13.96 25.22
CA ASP A 59 37.81 -12.83 25.44
C ASP A 59 36.99 -11.53 25.31
N SER A 60 37.38 -10.48 26.03
CA SER A 60 36.70 -9.18 26.03
C SER A 60 36.41 -8.65 24.62
N GLY A 61 37.37 -8.82 23.70
CA GLY A 61 37.20 -8.46 22.29
C GLY A 61 36.24 -9.36 21.50
N GLU A 62 36.10 -10.63 21.87
CA GLU A 62 35.09 -11.53 21.27
C GLU A 62 33.69 -11.17 21.77
N ALA A 63 33.54 -10.84 23.06
CA ALA A 63 32.27 -10.40 23.63
C ALA A 63 31.75 -9.10 22.99
N ASP A 64 32.63 -8.11 22.82
CA ASP A 64 32.31 -6.86 22.14
C ASP A 64 31.95 -7.08 20.66
N PHE A 65 32.62 -8.02 19.99
CA PHE A 65 32.29 -8.39 18.61
C PHE A 65 30.90 -9.01 18.50
N PHE A 66 30.55 -9.98 19.35
CA PHE A 66 29.22 -10.60 19.32
C PHE A 66 28.12 -9.59 19.66
N LYS A 67 28.35 -8.71 20.64
CA LYS A 67 27.42 -7.60 20.93
C LYS A 67 27.17 -6.72 19.70
N LEU A 68 28.24 -6.37 18.99
CA LEU A 68 28.15 -5.55 17.78
C LEU A 68 27.47 -6.29 16.61
N VAL A 69 27.56 -7.62 16.57
CA VAL A 69 26.82 -8.46 15.60
C VAL A 69 25.34 -8.54 15.97
N ASP A 70 25.00 -8.70 17.25
CA ASP A 70 23.60 -8.70 17.71
C ASP A 70 22.91 -7.36 17.42
N GLU A 71 23.62 -6.25 17.59
CA GLU A 71 23.16 -4.91 17.20
C GLU A 71 22.89 -4.83 15.67
N ASP A 72 23.79 -5.35 14.85
CA ASP A 72 23.59 -5.39 13.39
C ASP A 72 22.42 -6.29 12.98
N VAL A 73 22.25 -7.44 13.63
CA VAL A 73 21.12 -8.35 13.39
C VAL A 73 19.81 -7.63 13.69
N ALA A 74 19.73 -6.93 14.83
CA ALA A 74 18.54 -6.17 15.20
C ALA A 74 18.21 -5.06 14.19
N VAL A 75 19.22 -4.36 13.68
CA VAL A 75 19.06 -3.34 12.64
C VAL A 75 18.59 -3.97 11.32
N ALA A 76 19.23 -5.06 10.88
CA ALA A 76 18.86 -5.76 9.66
C ALA A 76 17.42 -6.33 9.73
N GLU A 77 17.02 -6.87 10.88
CA GLU A 77 15.63 -7.31 11.09
C GLU A 77 14.64 -6.15 11.03
N ALA A 78 14.98 -4.99 11.61
CA ALA A 78 14.15 -3.79 11.55
C ALA A 78 14.02 -3.26 10.11
N ASP A 79 15.12 -3.19 9.37
CA ASP A 79 15.16 -2.78 7.97
C ASP A 79 14.37 -3.75 7.09
N ALA A 80 14.54 -5.06 7.28
CA ALA A 80 13.80 -6.08 6.55
C ALA A 80 12.28 -5.98 6.82
N LYS A 81 11.87 -5.62 8.04
CA LYS A 81 10.48 -5.36 8.40
C LYS A 81 9.95 -4.07 7.76
N ALA A 82 10.73 -2.99 7.77
CA ALA A 82 10.38 -1.73 7.12
C ALA A 82 10.21 -1.91 5.61
N GLU A 83 11.15 -2.60 4.97
CA GLU A 83 11.12 -2.93 3.55
C GLU A 83 9.95 -3.86 3.19
N ALA A 84 9.63 -4.83 4.07
CA ALA A 84 8.47 -5.70 3.91
C ALA A 84 7.14 -4.95 3.96
N ASN A 85 7.11 -3.82 4.67
CA ASN A 85 5.93 -2.99 4.83
C ASN A 85 5.64 -2.12 3.59
N ILE A 86 6.61 -1.92 2.69
CA ILE A 86 6.41 -1.12 1.48
C ILE A 86 5.72 -1.96 0.39
N VAL A 87 4.80 -1.34 -0.36
CA VAL A 87 4.21 -1.92 -1.56
C VAL A 87 5.16 -1.76 -2.75
N HIS A 88 5.75 -2.88 -3.17
CA HIS A 88 6.69 -2.94 -4.28
C HIS A 88 5.99 -3.10 -5.64
N SER A 89 6.61 -2.56 -6.68
CA SER A 89 6.28 -2.86 -8.08
C SER A 89 6.64 -4.30 -8.44
N PHE A 90 6.16 -4.79 -9.59
CA PHE A 90 6.47 -6.17 -10.04
C PHE A 90 7.87 -6.33 -10.67
N ASP A 91 8.81 -5.40 -10.46
CA ASP A 91 10.04 -5.34 -11.25
C ASP A 91 11.04 -6.48 -10.97
N SER A 92 10.86 -7.22 -9.87
CA SER A 92 11.74 -8.32 -9.48
C SER A 92 11.43 -9.66 -10.18
N TYR A 93 10.20 -9.88 -10.66
CA TYR A 93 9.81 -11.15 -11.30
C TYR A 93 8.78 -10.93 -12.43
N ARG A 94 9.27 -10.84 -13.68
CA ARG A 94 8.44 -10.71 -14.89
C ARG A 94 7.38 -11.82 -15.08
N SER A 95 7.53 -12.96 -14.41
CA SER A 95 6.68 -14.16 -14.59
C SER A 95 5.52 -14.31 -13.61
N THR A 96 5.41 -13.47 -12.57
CA THR A 96 4.30 -13.51 -11.58
C THR A 96 3.47 -12.22 -11.61
N VAL A 97 3.68 -11.37 -12.62
CA VAL A 97 2.92 -10.14 -12.85
C VAL A 97 1.46 -10.50 -13.05
N ILE A 98 0.59 -10.09 -12.13
CA ILE A 98 -0.83 -10.27 -12.32
C ILE A 98 -1.33 -9.16 -13.26
N LEU A 99 -1.44 -9.48 -14.55
CA LEU A 99 -1.73 -8.56 -15.66
C LEU A 99 -2.91 -7.60 -15.40
N TRP A 100 -3.89 -8.01 -14.59
CA TRP A 100 -5.04 -7.16 -14.28
C TRP A 100 -4.67 -5.94 -13.42
N LEU A 101 -3.73 -6.05 -12.47
CA LEU A 101 -3.31 -4.94 -11.60
C LEU A 101 -2.64 -3.81 -12.39
N ARG A 102 -1.87 -4.15 -13.43
CA ARG A 102 -1.30 -3.20 -14.39
C ARG A 102 -2.36 -2.58 -15.27
N ARG A 103 -3.26 -3.40 -15.82
CA ARG A 103 -4.33 -2.93 -16.72
C ARG A 103 -5.32 -2.00 -16.03
N THR A 104 -5.52 -2.18 -14.72
CA THR A 104 -6.38 -1.31 -13.91
C THR A 104 -5.65 -0.09 -13.37
N GLY A 105 -4.32 -0.06 -13.35
CA GLY A 105 -3.52 1.03 -12.76
C GLY A 105 -3.39 0.94 -11.24
N ILE A 106 -3.87 -0.14 -10.61
CA ILE A 106 -3.83 -0.31 -9.15
C ILE A 106 -2.39 -0.37 -8.66
N GLU A 107 -1.53 -1.07 -9.41
CA GLU A 107 -0.11 -1.16 -9.08
C GLU A 107 0.53 0.23 -8.97
N GLU A 108 0.25 1.12 -9.93
CA GLU A 108 0.83 2.46 -9.96
C GLU A 108 0.29 3.32 -8.81
N HIS A 109 -1.01 3.22 -8.52
CA HIS A 109 -1.67 4.01 -7.48
C HIS A 109 -1.24 3.65 -6.05
N THR A 110 -0.88 2.39 -5.78
CA THR A 110 -0.50 1.95 -4.43
C THR A 110 1.00 1.73 -4.25
N ARG A 111 1.80 1.89 -5.30
CA ARG A 111 3.26 1.71 -5.26
C ARG A 111 3.91 2.63 -4.24
N GLY A 112 4.83 2.08 -3.47
CA GLY A 112 5.60 2.79 -2.46
C GLY A 112 4.83 3.11 -1.17
N LEU A 113 3.51 2.89 -1.13
CA LEU A 113 2.74 3.10 0.09
C LEU A 113 3.11 2.06 1.13
N LYS A 114 3.01 2.43 2.41
CA LYS A 114 3.19 1.49 3.52
C LYS A 114 1.90 0.71 3.78
N LYS A 115 2.01 -0.60 3.97
CA LYS A 115 0.87 -1.52 4.09
C LYS A 115 0.09 -1.33 5.38
N ASP A 116 0.79 -1.02 6.47
CA ASP A 116 0.18 -0.64 7.74
C ASP A 116 -0.63 0.65 7.61
N GLU A 117 -0.10 1.67 6.95
CA GLU A 117 -0.82 2.92 6.65
C GLU A 117 -2.04 2.64 5.76
N MET A 118 -1.89 1.83 4.71
CA MET A 118 -3.01 1.43 3.87
C MET A 118 -4.10 0.74 4.69
N HIS A 119 -3.74 -0.23 5.53
CA HIS A 119 -4.72 -0.95 6.36
C HIS A 119 -5.38 -0.04 7.40
N THR A 120 -4.60 0.79 8.09
CA THR A 120 -5.10 1.72 9.10
C THR A 120 -5.92 2.84 8.48
N SER A 121 -5.82 3.11 7.18
CA SER A 121 -6.65 4.14 6.53
C SER A 121 -8.13 3.78 6.56
N PHE A 122 -8.49 2.50 6.59
CA PHE A 122 -9.88 2.05 6.58
C PHE A 122 -10.24 1.07 7.72
N ALA A 123 -9.28 0.65 8.55
CA ALA A 123 -9.55 -0.29 9.63
C ALA A 123 -10.56 0.27 10.65
N VAL A 124 -11.64 -0.47 10.84
CA VAL A 124 -12.68 -0.25 11.85
C VAL A 124 -12.61 -1.39 12.89
N PRO A 125 -12.94 -1.16 14.17
CA PRO A 125 -13.07 -2.24 15.15
C PRO A 125 -14.22 -3.18 14.79
N LYS A 126 -13.95 -4.49 14.67
CA LYS A 126 -14.97 -5.52 14.45
C LYS A 126 -15.54 -5.95 15.79
N ASN A 127 -16.82 -5.69 16.05
CA ASN A 127 -17.54 -6.27 17.18
C ASN A 127 -18.38 -7.47 16.70
N ALA A 128 -18.68 -8.41 17.61
CA ALA A 128 -19.40 -9.65 17.27
C ALA A 128 -20.85 -9.45 16.84
N GLU A 129 -21.40 -8.24 17.03
CA GLU A 129 -22.78 -7.86 16.69
C GLU A 129 -22.88 -7.06 15.36
N SER A 130 -21.75 -6.80 14.70
CA SER A 130 -21.72 -5.99 13.48
C SER A 130 -22.27 -6.77 12.29
N GLU A 131 -23.21 -6.18 11.55
CA GLU A 131 -23.60 -6.66 10.22
C GLU A 131 -22.37 -6.59 9.29
N PRO A 132 -21.82 -7.74 8.84
CA PRO A 132 -20.56 -7.78 8.12
C PRO A 132 -20.63 -7.06 6.78
N GLU A 133 -21.81 -6.95 6.18
CA GLU A 133 -22.04 -6.26 4.93
C GLU A 133 -21.99 -4.72 5.08
N LEU A 134 -22.45 -4.18 6.20
CA LEU A 134 -22.36 -2.74 6.50
C LEU A 134 -20.94 -2.33 6.91
N PHE A 135 -20.14 -3.29 7.36
CA PHE A 135 -18.76 -3.05 7.79
C PHE A 135 -17.93 -2.42 6.67
N LEU A 136 -18.13 -2.86 5.43
CA LEU A 136 -17.41 -2.34 4.27
C LEU A 136 -17.74 -0.86 3.99
N MET A 137 -18.99 -0.45 4.26
CA MET A 137 -19.38 0.96 4.14
C MET A 137 -18.74 1.80 5.25
N LEU A 138 -18.66 1.27 6.47
CA LEU A 138 -17.96 1.93 7.57
C LEU A 138 -16.45 2.06 7.29
N GLU A 139 -15.81 1.02 6.74
CA GLU A 139 -14.42 1.07 6.30
C GLU A 139 -14.23 2.14 5.21
N PHE A 140 -15.15 2.23 4.24
CA PHE A 140 -15.13 3.24 3.19
C PHE A 140 -15.30 4.67 3.73
N LEU A 141 -16.24 4.91 4.65
CA LEU A 141 -16.43 6.23 5.28
C LEU A 141 -15.24 6.60 6.18
N THR A 142 -14.65 5.61 6.86
CA THR A 142 -13.43 5.80 7.65
C THR A 142 -12.26 6.20 6.76
N PHE A 143 -12.12 5.55 5.60
CA PHE A 143 -11.15 5.93 4.58
C PHE A 143 -11.35 7.38 4.11
N CYS A 144 -12.60 7.77 3.81
CA CYS A 144 -12.93 9.14 3.44
C CYS A 144 -12.46 10.13 4.51
N TYR A 145 -12.82 9.89 5.77
CA TYR A 145 -12.47 10.76 6.88
C TYR A 145 -10.94 10.85 7.08
N ARG A 146 -10.25 9.72 7.18
CA ARG A 146 -8.81 9.69 7.49
C ARG A 146 -7.94 10.25 6.37
N VAL A 147 -8.23 9.85 5.14
CA VAL A 147 -7.38 10.18 3.99
C VAL A 147 -7.73 11.56 3.44
N VAL A 148 -9.01 11.86 3.24
CA VAL A 148 -9.37 13.12 2.57
C VAL A 148 -9.56 14.26 3.56
N TYR A 149 -10.25 14.02 4.67
CA TYR A 149 -10.70 15.10 5.55
C TYR A 149 -9.67 15.46 6.64
N CYS A 150 -9.10 14.46 7.32
CA CYS A 150 -7.98 14.68 8.24
C CYS A 150 -6.70 15.06 7.48
N GLY A 151 -6.50 14.47 6.30
CA GLY A 151 -5.28 14.60 5.52
C GLY A 151 -4.08 13.91 6.18
N SER A 152 -3.01 13.77 5.40
CA SER A 152 -1.69 13.33 5.89
C SER A 152 -1.67 11.95 6.56
N HIS A 153 -2.53 11.03 6.14
CA HIS A 153 -2.56 9.66 6.67
C HIS A 153 -1.39 8.84 6.12
N PHE A 154 -1.02 9.08 4.86
CA PHE A 154 0.10 8.41 4.21
C PHE A 154 1.39 9.22 4.32
N THR A 155 2.49 8.53 4.67
CA THR A 155 3.83 9.13 4.65
C THR A 155 4.54 8.79 3.34
N THR A 156 5.22 9.78 2.76
CA THR A 156 6.03 9.61 1.56
C THR A 156 7.51 9.53 1.93
N ALA A 157 8.25 8.62 1.28
CA ALA A 157 9.70 8.56 1.39
C ALA A 157 10.39 9.43 0.31
N ASP A 158 9.65 9.76 -0.76
CA ASP A 158 10.09 10.53 -1.92
C ASP A 158 9.09 11.66 -2.15
N ASP A 159 9.58 12.88 -2.37
CA ASP A 159 8.73 14.07 -2.60
C ASP A 159 7.90 13.94 -3.89
N ASP A 160 8.34 13.10 -4.84
CA ASP A 160 7.62 12.85 -6.09
C ASP A 160 6.53 11.76 -5.97
N GLN A 161 6.43 11.08 -4.82
CA GLN A 161 5.47 10.00 -4.61
C GLN A 161 4.04 10.56 -4.44
N ARG A 162 3.16 10.24 -5.40
CA ARG A 162 1.74 10.57 -5.26
C ARG A 162 1.08 9.71 -4.19
N THR A 163 0.53 10.37 -3.17
CA THR A 163 -0.32 9.72 -2.17
C THR A 163 -1.78 9.71 -2.60
N PRO A 164 -2.62 8.83 -2.02
CA PRO A 164 -4.06 8.86 -2.23
C PRO A 164 -4.69 10.24 -2.00
N GLU A 165 -4.24 10.98 -0.98
CA GLU A 165 -4.71 12.35 -0.69
C GLU A 165 -4.43 13.32 -1.84
N SER A 166 -3.26 13.22 -2.48
CA SER A 166 -2.89 14.07 -3.62
C SER A 166 -3.65 13.73 -4.90
N CYS A 167 -4.16 12.50 -5.01
CA CYS A 167 -4.87 12.01 -6.18
C CYS A 167 -6.38 12.26 -6.10
N ILE A 168 -6.96 12.08 -4.91
CA ILE A 168 -8.40 12.22 -4.68
C ILE A 168 -8.77 13.70 -4.73
N GLN A 169 -9.78 14.03 -5.54
CA GLN A 169 -10.31 15.38 -5.64
C GLN A 169 -11.81 15.31 -5.38
N LEU A 170 -12.24 15.79 -4.22
CA LEU A 170 -13.67 15.92 -3.96
C LEU A 170 -14.24 17.04 -4.82
N THR A 171 -15.48 16.87 -5.26
CA THR A 171 -16.24 17.97 -5.88
C THR A 171 -16.88 18.81 -4.79
N ASP A 172 -17.18 20.08 -5.08
CA ASP A 172 -17.90 20.98 -4.16
C ASP A 172 -19.20 20.34 -3.63
N ALA A 173 -19.87 19.55 -4.46
CA ALA A 173 -21.07 18.81 -4.07
C ALA A 173 -20.77 17.69 -3.05
N GLN A 174 -19.65 16.98 -3.21
CA GLN A 174 -19.21 15.94 -2.28
C GLN A 174 -18.78 16.55 -0.94
N GLU A 175 -18.01 17.65 -0.97
CA GLU A 175 -17.61 18.38 0.24
C GLU A 175 -18.82 18.91 1.01
N LYS A 176 -19.76 19.57 0.32
CA LYS A 176 -20.99 20.07 0.93
C LYS A 176 -21.83 18.94 1.55
N ALA A 177 -21.94 17.80 0.87
CA ALA A 177 -22.67 16.65 1.40
C ALA A 177 -21.97 16.04 2.62
N TRP A 178 -20.63 16.04 2.64
CA TRP A 178 -19.85 15.61 3.78
C TRP A 178 -20.10 16.49 5.00
N GLU A 179 -19.97 17.81 4.84
CA GLU A 179 -20.20 18.77 5.93
C GLU A 179 -21.62 18.67 6.51
N ALA A 180 -22.63 18.51 5.65
CA ALA A 180 -24.00 18.32 6.10
C ALA A 180 -24.18 17.04 6.93
N ALA A 181 -23.56 15.93 6.51
CA ALA A 181 -23.61 14.68 7.24
C ALA A 181 -22.83 14.75 8.56
N PHE A 182 -21.66 15.39 8.55
CA PHE A 182 -20.84 15.60 9.74
C PHE A 182 -21.57 16.46 10.78
N GLN A 183 -22.16 17.58 10.35
CA GLN A 183 -22.91 18.47 11.23
C GLN A 183 -24.13 17.75 11.84
N SER A 184 -24.88 16.99 11.04
CA SER A 184 -26.01 16.18 11.53
C SER A 184 -25.57 15.14 12.57
N ALA A 185 -24.37 14.56 12.39
CA ALA A 185 -23.80 13.62 13.36
C ALA A 185 -23.41 14.31 14.68
N VAL A 186 -22.80 15.51 14.61
CA VAL A 186 -22.43 16.33 15.78
C VAL A 186 -23.67 16.73 16.58
N GLU A 187 -24.74 17.12 15.90
CA GLU A 187 -26.03 17.49 16.50
C GLU A 187 -26.83 16.29 17.01
N GLN A 188 -26.39 15.07 16.70
CA GLN A 188 -27.06 13.80 17.04
C GLN A 188 -28.49 13.70 16.47
N ASP A 189 -28.78 14.43 15.40
CA ASP A 189 -30.05 14.36 14.68
C ASP A 189 -30.06 13.12 13.78
N ARG A 190 -30.59 12.01 14.31
CA ARG A 190 -30.62 10.72 13.59
C ARG A 190 -31.41 10.79 12.27
N PRO A 191 -32.62 11.37 12.21
CA PRO A 191 -33.32 11.58 10.94
C PRO A 191 -32.49 12.37 9.93
N ALA A 192 -31.97 13.55 10.29
CA ALA A 192 -31.21 14.38 9.37
C ALA A 192 -29.90 13.69 8.93
N LEU A 193 -29.23 12.99 9.84
CA LEU A 193 -28.04 12.20 9.55
C LEU A 193 -28.32 11.11 8.52
N ARG A 194 -29.45 10.41 8.61
CA ARG A 194 -29.82 9.37 7.66
C ARG A 194 -29.98 9.94 6.24
N ASP A 195 -30.64 11.07 6.13
CA ASP A 195 -30.93 11.70 4.84
C ASP A 195 -29.64 12.26 4.23
N THR A 196 -28.85 13.00 5.01
CA THR A 196 -27.56 13.54 4.58
C THR A 196 -26.55 12.44 4.24
N MET A 197 -26.53 11.32 4.98
CA MET A 197 -25.69 10.16 4.66
C MET A 197 -26.08 9.50 3.33
N SER A 198 -27.37 9.47 3.00
CA SER A 198 -27.86 8.94 1.71
C SER A 198 -27.39 9.85 0.56
N VAL A 199 -27.51 11.17 0.73
CA VAL A 199 -27.01 12.17 -0.25
C VAL A 199 -25.50 12.07 -0.44
N LEU A 200 -24.74 12.01 0.67
CA LEU A 200 -23.28 11.85 0.64
C LEU A 200 -22.88 10.56 -0.07
N SER A 201 -23.49 9.43 0.28
CA SER A 201 -23.17 8.13 -0.32
C SER A 201 -23.38 8.16 -1.83
N MET A 202 -24.50 8.73 -2.30
CA MET A 202 -24.76 8.89 -3.72
C MET A 202 -23.75 9.82 -4.40
N ALA A 203 -23.41 10.96 -3.78
CA ALA A 203 -22.40 11.87 -4.31
C ALA A 203 -21.02 11.21 -4.47
N LEU A 204 -20.62 10.37 -3.51
CA LEU A 204 -19.35 9.64 -3.55
C LEU A 204 -19.35 8.52 -4.61
N ILE A 205 -20.46 7.79 -4.73
CA ILE A 205 -20.63 6.70 -5.72
C ILE A 205 -20.66 7.27 -7.15
N CYS A 206 -21.35 8.39 -7.37
CA CYS A 206 -21.56 9.00 -8.68
C CYS A 206 -20.45 9.97 -9.11
N HIS A 207 -19.20 9.77 -8.67
CA HIS A 207 -18.06 10.62 -9.02
C HIS A 207 -17.77 10.61 -10.54
N GLU A 208 -17.50 11.77 -11.14
CA GLU A 208 -17.13 11.92 -12.54
C GLU A 208 -15.60 11.82 -12.75
N PHE A 209 -15.17 10.96 -13.67
CA PHE A 209 -13.76 10.67 -13.91
C PHE A 209 -13.16 11.67 -14.89
N ARG A 210 -12.34 12.61 -14.40
CA ARG A 210 -11.63 13.61 -15.21
C ARG A 210 -10.29 13.10 -15.75
N GLY A 211 -10.25 11.85 -16.20
CA GLY A 211 -9.06 11.23 -16.81
C GLY A 211 -8.17 10.40 -15.87
N ASN A 212 -8.16 10.70 -14.57
CA ASN A 212 -7.55 9.83 -13.56
C ASN A 212 -8.65 8.97 -12.89
N TRP A 213 -8.54 7.65 -12.95
CA TRP A 213 -9.52 6.77 -12.29
C TRP A 213 -9.49 6.91 -10.77
N TYR A 214 -8.33 7.18 -10.21
CA TYR A 214 -8.11 7.25 -8.77
C TYR A 214 -8.36 8.64 -8.18
N SER A 215 -8.87 9.59 -8.98
CA SER A 215 -9.53 10.78 -8.43
C SER A 215 -10.82 10.41 -7.68
N SER A 216 -11.45 9.30 -8.06
CA SER A 216 -12.60 8.75 -7.36
C SER A 216 -12.16 8.09 -6.06
N LEU A 217 -12.72 8.60 -4.96
CA LEU A 217 -12.53 8.04 -3.63
C LEU A 217 -12.85 6.54 -3.58
N LEU A 218 -13.94 6.11 -4.23
CA LEU A 218 -14.35 4.70 -4.27
C LEU A 218 -13.32 3.82 -4.98
N LEU A 219 -12.76 4.26 -6.11
CA LEU A 219 -11.75 3.48 -6.82
C LEU A 219 -10.40 3.48 -6.10
N SER A 220 -10.04 4.59 -5.44
CA SER A 220 -8.87 4.66 -4.57
C SER A 220 -9.00 3.68 -3.40
N PHE A 221 -10.16 3.65 -2.74
CA PHE A 221 -10.47 2.68 -1.68
C PHE A 221 -10.38 1.22 -2.18
N CYS A 222 -10.98 0.91 -3.33
CA CYS A 222 -10.89 -0.42 -3.94
C CYS A 222 -9.43 -0.82 -4.23
N ALA A 223 -8.58 0.12 -4.65
CA ALA A 223 -7.16 -0.15 -4.83
C ALA A 223 -6.46 -0.48 -3.51
N MET A 224 -6.79 0.19 -2.41
CA MET A 224 -6.26 -0.15 -1.07
C MET A 224 -6.62 -1.58 -0.65
N LEU A 225 -7.84 -2.04 -0.98
CA LEU A 225 -8.31 -3.40 -0.67
C LEU A 225 -7.56 -4.50 -1.45
N SER A 226 -6.81 -4.14 -2.50
CA SER A 226 -6.08 -5.11 -3.34
C SER A 226 -4.80 -5.64 -2.71
N VAL A 227 -4.28 -4.97 -1.68
CA VAL A 227 -3.04 -5.35 -0.98
C VAL A 227 -3.38 -6.16 0.27
N LYS A 228 -2.62 -7.23 0.53
CA LYS A 228 -2.72 -7.95 1.80
C LYS A 228 -1.80 -7.25 2.82
N PRO A 229 -2.31 -6.79 3.97
CA PRO A 229 -1.54 -5.99 4.91
C PRO A 229 -0.43 -6.78 5.60
N TYR A 230 -0.67 -8.06 5.91
CA TYR A 230 0.25 -8.91 6.66
C TYR A 230 1.19 -9.76 5.79
N THR A 231 1.09 -9.65 4.46
CA THR A 231 1.93 -10.46 3.55
C THR A 231 2.65 -9.57 2.54
N LYS A 232 3.76 -10.07 1.97
CA LYS A 232 4.47 -9.40 0.88
C LYS A 232 3.72 -9.46 -0.47
N THR A 233 2.42 -9.76 -0.47
CA THR A 233 1.70 -10.19 -1.67
C THR A 233 0.40 -9.44 -1.88
N TRP A 234 0.00 -9.37 -3.15
CA TRP A 234 -1.30 -8.84 -3.57
C TRP A 234 -2.40 -9.87 -3.30
N LYS A 235 -3.65 -9.41 -3.24
CA LYS A 235 -4.80 -10.31 -3.26
C LYS A 235 -4.87 -11.04 -4.60
N GLU A 236 -5.17 -12.34 -4.51
CA GLU A 236 -5.44 -13.15 -5.69
C GLU A 236 -6.72 -12.66 -6.38
N PRO A 237 -6.82 -12.82 -7.72
CA PRO A 237 -7.97 -12.34 -8.48
C PRO A 237 -9.32 -12.81 -7.92
N GLY A 238 -9.42 -14.07 -7.48
CA GLY A 238 -10.66 -14.63 -6.92
C GLY A 238 -11.10 -13.92 -5.64
N ASN A 239 -10.18 -13.72 -4.70
CA ASN A 239 -10.47 -13.04 -3.43
C ASN A 239 -10.77 -11.55 -3.64
N TYR A 240 -10.07 -10.90 -4.57
CA TYR A 240 -10.34 -9.51 -4.91
C TYR A 240 -11.71 -9.34 -5.59
N ASN A 241 -12.07 -10.26 -6.50
CA ASN A 241 -13.40 -10.28 -7.12
C ASN A 241 -14.51 -10.45 -6.07
N SER A 242 -14.31 -11.30 -5.07
CA SER A 242 -15.26 -11.43 -3.96
C SER A 242 -15.43 -10.10 -3.20
N CYS A 243 -14.33 -9.41 -2.86
CA CYS A 243 -14.40 -8.09 -2.23
C CYS A 243 -15.14 -7.07 -3.12
N LEU A 244 -14.83 -7.02 -4.41
CA LEU A 244 -15.50 -6.12 -5.35
C LEU A 244 -16.99 -6.41 -5.48
N SER A 245 -17.39 -7.68 -5.53
CA SER A 245 -18.79 -8.07 -5.54
C SER A 245 -19.54 -7.56 -4.30
N SER A 246 -18.92 -7.64 -3.11
CA SER A 246 -19.47 -7.06 -1.89
C SER A 246 -19.62 -5.54 -1.99
N VAL A 247 -18.61 -4.81 -2.49
CA VAL A 247 -18.70 -3.36 -2.73
C VAL A 247 -19.86 -3.03 -3.66
N ILE A 248 -19.96 -3.75 -4.79
CA ILE A 248 -21.01 -3.54 -5.79
C ILE A 248 -22.39 -3.76 -5.16
N TRP A 249 -22.54 -4.82 -4.37
CA TRP A 249 -23.81 -5.13 -3.71
C TRP A 249 -24.24 -4.02 -2.72
N VAL A 250 -23.33 -3.52 -1.89
CA VAL A 250 -23.60 -2.41 -0.98
C VAL A 250 -24.00 -1.14 -1.75
N VAL A 251 -23.29 -0.82 -2.83
CA VAL A 251 -23.61 0.32 -3.71
C VAL A 251 -25.01 0.17 -4.31
N GLN A 252 -25.37 -1.03 -4.78
CA GLN A 252 -26.71 -1.31 -5.31
C GLN A 252 -27.79 -1.08 -4.26
N LEU A 253 -27.58 -1.52 -3.02
CA LEU A 253 -28.52 -1.30 -1.92
C LEU A 253 -28.70 0.18 -1.60
N ILE A 254 -27.62 0.96 -1.59
CA ILE A 254 -27.68 2.42 -1.34
C ILE A 254 -28.49 3.12 -2.43
N ILE A 255 -28.24 2.79 -3.70
CA ILE A 255 -28.98 3.36 -4.83
C ILE A 255 -30.46 3.02 -4.72
N PHE A 256 -30.78 1.75 -4.42
CA PHE A 256 -32.16 1.30 -4.27
C PHE A 256 -32.87 2.01 -3.11
N HIS A 257 -32.23 2.04 -1.93
CA HIS A 257 -32.77 2.67 -0.73
C HIS A 257 -33.02 4.17 -0.95
N THR A 258 -32.07 4.88 -1.55
CA THR A 258 -32.21 6.31 -1.84
C THR A 258 -33.38 6.56 -2.79
N SER A 259 -33.49 5.76 -3.84
CA SER A 259 -34.57 5.87 -4.82
C SER A 259 -35.94 5.61 -4.19
N ALA A 260 -36.07 4.55 -3.38
CA ALA A 260 -37.31 4.23 -2.68
C ALA A 260 -37.73 5.31 -1.68
N CYS A 261 -36.79 5.96 -1.01
CA CYS A 261 -37.10 7.07 -0.08
C CYS A 261 -37.65 8.29 -0.82
N LEU A 262 -37.12 8.60 -2.00
CA LEU A 262 -37.58 9.72 -2.83
C LEU A 262 -38.98 9.47 -3.41
N GLU A 263 -39.25 8.23 -3.85
CA GLU A 263 -40.58 7.82 -4.31
C GLU A 263 -41.63 8.00 -3.20
N LYS A 264 -41.30 7.56 -1.99
CA LYS A 264 -42.18 7.67 -0.82
C LYS A 264 -42.47 9.14 -0.44
N ALA A 265 -41.57 10.06 -0.78
CA ALA A 265 -41.72 11.48 -0.53
C ALA A 265 -42.56 12.20 -1.62
N GLU A 266 -43.17 11.48 -2.56
CA GLU A 266 -43.94 12.01 -3.70
C GLU A 266 -43.11 12.95 -4.62
N LEU A 267 -41.79 12.95 -4.48
CA LEU A 267 -40.83 13.60 -5.38
C LEU A 267 -40.46 12.69 -6.56
N GLY A 268 -41.32 11.70 -6.85
CA GLY A 268 -41.00 10.47 -7.56
C GLY A 268 -40.84 10.64 -9.07
N ASP A 269 -39.62 10.38 -9.52
CA ASP A 269 -39.35 9.70 -10.78
C ASP A 269 -38.21 8.69 -10.59
N THR A 270 -38.50 7.64 -9.81
CA THR A 270 -37.51 6.61 -9.45
C THR A 270 -36.94 5.92 -10.68
N LEU A 271 -37.77 5.66 -11.68
CA LEU A 271 -37.33 4.98 -12.90
C LEU A 271 -36.42 5.89 -13.72
N GLU A 272 -36.79 7.15 -13.99
CA GLU A 272 -35.92 8.07 -14.73
C GLU A 272 -34.60 8.33 -14.00
N ARG A 273 -34.61 8.40 -12.66
CA ARG A 273 -33.36 8.56 -11.88
C ARG A 273 -32.47 7.33 -11.91
N ILE A 274 -33.03 6.12 -11.77
CA ILE A 274 -32.25 4.88 -11.92
C ILE A 274 -31.70 4.80 -13.35
N GLU A 275 -32.50 5.17 -14.36
CA GLU A 275 -32.06 5.23 -15.74
C GLU A 275 -30.98 6.30 -15.97
N GLN A 276 -31.05 7.45 -15.28
CA GLN A 276 -30.03 8.48 -15.30
C GLN A 276 -28.72 7.98 -14.67
N TYR A 277 -28.78 7.39 -13.49
CA TYR A 277 -27.59 6.81 -12.82
C TYR A 277 -26.97 5.69 -13.67
N CYS A 278 -27.79 4.75 -14.15
CA CYS A 278 -27.35 3.69 -15.05
C CYS A 278 -26.84 4.25 -16.39
N GLY A 279 -27.47 5.29 -16.91
CA GLY A 279 -27.12 5.97 -18.15
C GLY A 279 -25.76 6.68 -18.06
N CYS A 280 -25.47 7.35 -16.94
CA CYS A 280 -24.15 7.90 -16.65
C CYS A 280 -23.10 6.79 -16.57
N LEU A 281 -23.41 5.67 -15.89
CA LEU A 281 -22.51 4.52 -15.78
C LEU A 281 -22.27 3.80 -17.13
N LEU A 282 -23.28 3.70 -17.99
CA LEU A 282 -23.19 3.04 -19.30
C LEU A 282 -22.56 3.93 -20.37
N SER A 283 -22.86 5.23 -20.37
CA SER A 283 -22.20 6.21 -21.25
C SER A 283 -20.71 6.29 -20.95
N ARG A 284 -20.33 6.16 -19.67
CA ARG A 284 -18.96 5.99 -19.17
C ARG A 284 -18.24 4.77 -19.75
N ARG A 285 -18.94 3.65 -20.01
CA ARG A 285 -18.34 2.48 -20.69
C ARG A 285 -18.02 2.77 -22.17
N ARG A 286 -18.83 3.60 -22.84
CA ARG A 286 -18.66 3.94 -24.27
C ARG A 286 -17.58 5.01 -24.52
N SER A 287 -17.41 5.98 -23.61
CA SER A 287 -16.33 6.96 -23.71
C SER A 287 -14.96 6.33 -23.47
N LEU A 288 -14.85 5.39 -22.53
CA LEU A 288 -13.63 4.58 -22.32
C LEU A 288 -13.29 3.64 -23.48
N GLY A 289 -14.29 3.17 -24.25
CA GLY A 289 -14.06 2.37 -25.46
C GLY A 289 -13.46 3.16 -26.62
N ARG A 290 -13.70 4.49 -26.66
CA ARG A 290 -13.19 5.37 -27.72
C ARG A 290 -11.74 5.81 -27.49
N THR A 291 -11.29 5.96 -26.23
CA THR A 291 -9.90 6.33 -25.92
C THR A 291 -8.89 5.19 -26.10
N LYS A 292 -9.34 3.94 -26.36
CA LYS A 292 -8.45 2.78 -26.66
C LYS A 292 -8.36 2.40 -28.14
N HIS A 293 -8.98 3.15 -29.05
CA HIS A 293 -8.98 2.83 -30.50
C HIS A 293 -8.32 3.91 -31.37
N SER A 294 -7.28 4.59 -30.89
CA SER A 294 -6.43 5.45 -31.75
C SER A 294 -5.12 4.79 -32.19
N GLY A 295 -4.98 3.47 -32.04
CA GLY A 295 -3.80 2.74 -32.51
C GLY A 295 -4.17 1.36 -33.05
N MET A 296 -4.07 1.21 -34.37
CA MET A 296 -4.01 -0.06 -35.11
C MET A 296 -5.19 -1.02 -34.96
N TRP A 297 -6.17 -0.89 -35.86
CA TRP A 297 -6.75 -2.05 -36.55
C TRP A 297 -7.01 -1.66 -38.02
N THR A 298 -5.99 -1.80 -38.86
CA THR A 298 -6.22 -1.94 -40.31
C THR A 298 -6.94 -3.26 -40.53
N ARG A 299 -8.22 -3.17 -40.95
CA ARG A 299 -9.00 -4.27 -41.52
C ARG A 299 -8.17 -4.92 -42.63
N ARG A 300 -7.83 -6.20 -42.48
CA ARG A 300 -7.58 -7.04 -43.65
C ARG A 300 -8.93 -7.58 -44.11
N SER A 301 -9.29 -7.17 -45.31
CA SER A 301 -10.25 -7.82 -46.21
C SER A 301 -9.85 -9.26 -46.51
#